data_AF-A0A6N7MAK3-F1
#
_entry.id   AF-A0A6N7MAK3-F1
#
_cell.length_a   1.000
_cell.length_b   1.000
_cell.length_c   1.000
_cell.angle_alpha   90.00
_cell.angle_beta   90.00
_cell.angle_gamma   90.00
#
_symmetry.space_group_name_H-M   'P 1'
#
loop_
_entity.id
_entity.type
_entity.pdbx_description
1 polymer ?
#
loop_
_entity_poly.entity_id
_entity_poly.type
_entity_poly.pdbx_seq_one_letter_code
_entity_poly.pdbx_strand_id
1 'polypeptide(L)'
;MVPYKGNSELIFEVQFKAPEITNSFDIALAQYSTVAPFQNLIDAYQMIDGESIDDSPLYDPANRYLNRDPRFYMTIVYIGAPFRGKIADDRVCHTTGYTYKKLTMYDTLDIGTITASEMNFPFIRYADILLMYAEAMNEVNGPTMEVYDAINQIRNRPTVEMPDLPVGLNKDQMREAIRFERRIEFAGEGLYFYDMRRWKTAEVVNVGTFYDYQGGVKSIRVFNPARDYLWPIPFPELDLNPNLIQNPGY
;
A
#
# COMPACT_ATOMS: atom_id res chain seq x y z
N MET A 1 9.81 10.60 -5.96
CA MET A 1 9.67 10.00 -4.61
C MET A 1 10.18 11.01 -3.60
N VAL A 2 9.43 11.27 -2.53
CA VAL A 2 9.88 12.16 -1.46
C VAL A 2 11.07 11.49 -0.75
N PRO A 3 12.20 12.19 -0.50
CA PRO A 3 13.37 11.58 0.13
C PRO A 3 13.02 11.06 1.52
N TYR A 4 13.36 9.83 1.89
CA TYR A 4 13.08 9.27 3.23
C TYR A 4 13.91 9.90 4.38
N LYS A 5 14.57 11.04 4.15
CA LYS A 5 15.33 11.79 5.16
C LYS A 5 15.14 13.29 4.95
N GLY A 6 14.96 14.02 6.05
CA GLY A 6 15.06 15.49 6.07
C GLY A 6 13.95 16.28 5.36
N ASN A 7 12.76 15.70 5.20
CA ASN A 7 11.60 16.39 4.62
C ASN A 7 10.54 16.73 5.70
N SER A 8 9.64 17.66 5.40
CA SER A 8 8.58 18.12 6.32
C SER A 8 7.32 17.22 6.34
N GLU A 9 7.30 16.15 5.55
CA GLU A 9 6.22 15.18 5.51
C GLU A 9 6.39 14.10 6.58
N LEU A 10 7.62 13.75 6.97
CA LEU A 10 7.90 12.75 8.00
C LEU A 10 7.68 13.36 9.40
N ILE A 11 6.64 12.87 10.09
CA ILE A 11 6.31 13.30 11.45
C ILE A 11 7.00 12.40 12.48
N PHE A 12 6.93 11.08 12.26
CA PHE A 12 7.63 10.10 13.08
C PHE A 12 8.23 9.01 12.20
N GLU A 13 9.53 8.77 12.37
CA GLU A 13 10.30 7.77 11.63
C GLU A 13 11.27 7.05 12.56
N VAL A 14 11.65 5.82 12.20
CA VAL A 14 12.81 5.14 12.79
C VAL A 14 13.98 5.30 11.85
N GLN A 15 15.06 5.89 12.37
CA GLN A 15 16.28 6.12 11.62
C GLN A 15 17.19 4.90 11.68
N PHE A 16 17.68 4.50 10.51
CA PHE A 16 18.70 3.46 10.38
C PHE A 16 19.99 4.08 9.87
N LYS A 17 21.10 3.69 10.49
CA LYS A 17 22.44 4.22 10.23
C LYS A 17 23.46 3.09 10.37
N ALA A 18 24.18 2.83 9.29
CA ALA A 18 25.25 1.84 9.27
C ALA A 18 26.52 2.43 9.92
N PRO A 19 27.34 1.62 10.63
CA PRO A 19 27.14 0.20 10.93
C PRO A 19 26.33 -0.06 12.23
N GLU A 20 25.73 0.98 12.83
CA GLU A 20 25.15 0.94 14.18
C GLU A 20 23.86 0.11 14.24
N ILE A 21 22.81 0.57 13.55
CA ILE A 21 21.51 -0.08 13.49
C ILE A 21 21.05 -0.01 12.03
N THR A 22 20.84 -1.18 11.43
CA THR A 22 20.42 -1.32 10.03
C THR A 22 19.15 -2.15 9.96
N ASN A 23 18.46 -2.11 8.82
CA ASN A 23 17.33 -2.98 8.54
C ASN A 23 17.58 -3.85 7.31
N SER A 24 16.61 -4.72 7.03
CA SER A 24 16.63 -5.67 5.92
C SER A 24 15.43 -5.51 4.98
N PHE A 25 14.78 -4.33 4.94
CA PHE A 25 13.63 -4.11 4.05
C PHE A 25 14.02 -4.28 2.58
N ASP A 26 15.14 -3.70 2.16
CA ASP A 26 15.69 -3.88 0.82
C ASP A 26 15.99 -5.34 0.49
N ILE A 27 16.36 -6.17 1.47
CA ILE A 27 16.57 -7.60 1.24
C ILE A 27 15.24 -8.27 0.86
N ALA A 28 14.18 -8.02 1.63
CA ALA A 28 12.87 -8.60 1.39
C ALA A 28 12.21 -8.09 0.09
N LEU A 29 12.35 -6.80 -0.20
CA LEU A 29 11.67 -6.10 -1.31
C LEU A 29 12.47 -6.15 -2.62
N ALA A 30 13.79 -5.91 -2.54
CA ALA A 30 14.64 -5.70 -3.71
C ALA A 30 15.55 -6.88 -4.07
N GLN A 31 15.96 -7.71 -3.10
CA GLN A 31 16.83 -8.87 -3.35
C GLN A 31 16.07 -10.19 -3.48
N TYR A 32 15.23 -10.53 -2.50
CA TYR A 32 14.44 -11.76 -2.52
C TYR A 32 13.06 -11.54 -3.17
N SER A 33 12.59 -10.29 -3.18
CA SER A 33 11.29 -9.89 -3.74
C SER A 33 10.16 -10.81 -3.27
N THR A 34 10.19 -11.11 -1.97
CA THR A 34 9.23 -12.02 -1.30
C THR A 34 7.93 -11.33 -0.95
N VAL A 35 7.92 -10.00 -0.97
CA VAL A 35 6.73 -9.17 -0.79
C VAL A 35 6.25 -8.71 -2.17
N ALA A 36 5.31 -9.47 -2.72
CA ALA A 36 4.84 -9.29 -4.09
C ALA A 36 3.35 -8.88 -4.08
N PRO A 37 3.00 -7.69 -4.62
CA PRO A 37 1.61 -7.27 -4.71
C PRO A 37 0.86 -8.08 -5.76
N PHE A 38 -0.42 -8.35 -5.50
CA PHE A 38 -1.29 -9.06 -6.46
C PHE A 38 -1.88 -8.10 -7.48
N GLN A 39 -2.33 -8.67 -8.61
CA GLN A 39 -2.94 -7.95 -9.72
C GLN A 39 -4.05 -6.99 -9.28
N ASN A 40 -4.84 -7.34 -8.25
CA ASN A 40 -5.90 -6.48 -7.72
C ASN A 40 -5.41 -5.15 -7.10
N LEU A 41 -4.17 -5.05 -6.63
CA LEU A 41 -3.58 -3.77 -6.23
C LEU A 41 -3.06 -3.03 -7.46
N ILE A 42 -2.51 -3.75 -8.42
CA ILE A 42 -1.99 -3.17 -9.66
C ILE A 42 -3.12 -2.51 -10.44
N ASP A 43 -4.27 -3.16 -10.55
CA ASP A 43 -5.45 -2.65 -11.27
C ASP A 43 -6.13 -1.51 -10.51
N ALA A 44 -5.95 -1.44 -9.19
CA ALA A 44 -6.51 -0.37 -8.38
C ALA A 44 -5.86 1.00 -8.63
N TYR A 45 -4.62 1.07 -9.14
CA TYR A 45 -4.05 2.36 -9.51
C TYR A 45 -4.83 2.97 -10.69
N GLN A 46 -5.43 4.13 -10.46
CA GLN A 46 -6.14 4.90 -11.50
C GLN A 46 -5.22 5.26 -12.67
N MET A 47 -5.83 5.66 -13.77
CA MET A 47 -5.14 6.34 -14.87
C MET A 47 -4.89 7.81 -14.49
N ILE A 48 -4.01 8.52 -15.20
CA ILE A 48 -3.66 9.94 -14.91
C ILE A 48 -4.83 10.92 -15.02
N ASP A 49 -5.93 10.52 -15.66
CA ASP A 49 -7.19 11.27 -15.72
C ASP A 49 -8.07 11.06 -14.48
N GLY A 50 -7.63 10.24 -13.52
CA GLY A 50 -8.38 9.93 -12.30
C GLY A 50 -9.41 8.81 -12.46
N GLU A 51 -9.55 8.22 -13.66
CA GLU A 51 -10.51 7.16 -13.91
C GLU A 51 -9.89 5.76 -13.67
N SER A 52 -10.75 4.76 -13.53
CA SER A 52 -10.32 3.36 -13.40
C SER A 52 -9.72 2.84 -14.72
N ILE A 53 -9.01 1.71 -14.67
CA ILE A 53 -8.53 1.05 -15.90
C ILE A 53 -9.67 0.50 -16.76
N ASP A 54 -10.84 0.26 -16.17
CA ASP A 54 -12.02 -0.27 -16.87
C ASP A 54 -12.79 0.85 -17.61
N ASP A 55 -12.70 2.08 -17.11
CA ASP A 55 -13.48 3.22 -17.60
C ASP A 55 -12.65 4.23 -18.42
N SER A 56 -11.34 4.34 -18.14
CA SER A 56 -10.49 5.34 -18.77
C SER A 56 -10.19 5.01 -20.24
N PRO A 57 -10.35 5.97 -21.18
CA PRO A 57 -9.91 5.80 -22.56
C PRO A 57 -8.39 5.77 -22.71
N LEU A 58 -7.63 6.10 -21.66
CA LEU A 58 -6.16 6.09 -21.66
C LEU A 58 -5.60 4.68 -21.45
N TYR A 59 -6.42 3.72 -21.03
CA TYR A 59 -5.98 2.36 -20.76
C TYR A 59 -5.82 1.56 -22.06
N ASP A 60 -4.60 1.12 -22.31
CA ASP A 60 -4.26 0.22 -23.42
C ASP A 60 -3.80 -1.14 -22.85
N PRO A 61 -4.56 -2.23 -23.04
CA PRO A 61 -4.18 -3.56 -22.57
C PRO A 61 -2.80 -4.04 -23.10
N ALA A 62 -2.39 -3.61 -24.30
CA ALA A 62 -1.09 -3.94 -24.86
C ALA A 62 0.05 -3.15 -24.18
N ASN A 63 -0.26 -1.98 -23.63
CA ASN A 63 0.67 -1.09 -22.94
C ASN A 63 0.15 -0.71 -21.53
N ARG A 64 -0.29 -1.72 -20.77
CA ARG A 64 -1.04 -1.59 -19.50
C ARG A 64 -0.40 -0.79 -18.36
N TYR A 65 0.85 -0.37 -18.54
CA TYR A 65 1.61 0.43 -17.60
C TYR A 65 1.81 1.87 -18.04
N LEU A 66 1.28 2.31 -19.19
CA LEU A 66 1.32 3.72 -19.56
C LEU A 66 0.20 4.50 -18.87
N ASN A 67 0.41 5.80 -18.68
CA ASN A 67 -0.61 6.74 -18.21
C ASN A 67 -1.27 6.35 -16.88
N ARG A 68 -0.54 5.67 -15.99
CA ARG A 68 -1.02 5.32 -14.64
C ARG A 68 -0.78 6.47 -13.67
N ASP A 69 -1.54 6.51 -12.58
CA ASP A 69 -1.24 7.34 -11.40
C ASP A 69 0.26 7.29 -11.11
N PRO A 70 0.97 8.44 -11.03
CA PRO A 70 2.42 8.43 -10.88
C PRO A 70 2.93 7.63 -9.67
N ARG A 71 2.11 7.46 -8.63
CA ARG A 71 2.44 6.64 -7.45
C ARG A 71 2.59 5.16 -7.79
N PHE A 72 1.99 4.68 -8.88
CA PHE A 72 2.25 3.33 -9.40
C PHE A 72 3.74 3.13 -9.64
N TYR A 73 4.40 4.02 -10.40
CA TYR A 73 5.83 3.90 -10.71
C TYR A 73 6.76 4.21 -9.53
N MET A 74 6.24 4.91 -8.51
CA MET A 74 6.98 5.15 -7.26
C MET A 74 6.90 3.95 -6.32
N THR A 75 5.86 3.12 -6.47
CA THR A 75 5.54 2.07 -5.50
C THR A 75 5.86 0.69 -6.03
N ILE A 76 5.62 0.44 -7.31
CA ILE A 76 5.64 -0.88 -7.93
C ILE A 76 6.80 -1.01 -8.91
N VAL A 77 7.46 -2.15 -8.87
CA VAL A 77 8.32 -2.67 -9.94
C VAL A 77 7.54 -3.76 -10.65
N TYR A 78 7.53 -3.75 -11.98
CA TYR A 78 6.92 -4.76 -12.84
C TYR A 78 7.97 -5.35 -13.80
N ILE A 79 7.71 -6.53 -14.38
CA ILE A 79 8.59 -7.11 -15.41
C ILE A 79 8.73 -6.13 -16.58
N GLY A 80 9.95 -5.70 -16.88
CA GLY A 80 10.27 -4.67 -17.87
C GLY A 80 10.54 -3.28 -17.28
N ALA A 81 10.29 -3.04 -16.00
CA ALA A 81 10.58 -1.77 -15.35
C ALA A 81 12.08 -1.60 -15.05
N PRO A 82 12.64 -0.38 -15.10
CA PRO A 82 13.99 -0.12 -14.61
C PRO A 82 14.04 -0.22 -13.08
N PHE A 83 14.93 -1.08 -12.57
CA PHE A 83 15.13 -1.31 -11.15
C PHE A 83 16.55 -1.84 -10.88
N ARG A 84 17.22 -1.30 -9.86
CA ARG A 84 18.60 -1.65 -9.47
C ARG A 84 19.59 -1.56 -10.63
N GLY A 85 19.50 -0.49 -11.41
CA GLY A 85 20.38 -0.25 -12.56
C GLY A 85 20.19 -1.23 -13.73
N LYS A 86 19.14 -2.06 -13.71
CA LYS A 86 18.82 -3.08 -14.71
C LYS A 86 17.34 -3.00 -15.10
N ILE A 87 16.95 -3.79 -16.10
CA ILE A 87 15.54 -4.05 -16.39
C ILE A 87 15.12 -5.25 -15.56
N ALA A 88 14.05 -5.10 -14.76
CA ALA A 88 13.48 -6.17 -13.97
C ALA A 88 12.93 -7.27 -14.87
N ASP A 89 13.34 -8.51 -14.62
CA ASP A 89 12.83 -9.70 -15.30
C ASP A 89 11.97 -10.55 -14.35
N ASP A 90 11.61 -11.74 -14.80
CA ASP A 90 10.84 -12.71 -14.01
C ASP A 90 11.61 -13.21 -12.78
N ARG A 91 12.94 -13.10 -12.71
CA ARG A 91 13.71 -13.47 -11.51
C ARG A 91 13.55 -12.43 -10.40
N VAL A 92 13.47 -11.15 -10.77
CA VAL A 92 13.18 -10.06 -9.83
C VAL A 92 11.71 -10.13 -9.39
N CYS A 93 10.80 -10.33 -10.33
CA CYS A 93 9.36 -10.25 -10.10
C CYS A 93 8.67 -11.63 -10.03
N HIS A 94 9.36 -12.64 -9.51
CA HIS A 94 9.05 -14.07 -9.70
C HIS A 94 7.73 -14.56 -9.13
N THR A 95 7.14 -13.86 -8.16
CA THR A 95 5.93 -14.37 -7.50
C THR A 95 4.65 -13.95 -8.22
N THR A 96 4.45 -12.65 -8.45
CA THR A 96 3.19 -12.14 -9.06
C THR A 96 3.44 -11.30 -10.32
N GLY A 97 4.70 -11.17 -10.76
CA GLY A 97 5.08 -10.29 -11.85
C GLY A 97 5.37 -8.87 -11.36
N TYR A 98 5.34 -8.68 -10.04
CA TYR A 98 5.53 -7.42 -9.36
C TYR A 98 6.36 -7.56 -8.08
N THR A 99 7.04 -6.48 -7.70
CA THR A 99 7.56 -6.26 -6.34
C THR A 99 7.39 -4.78 -5.96
N TYR A 100 7.75 -4.41 -4.74
CA TYR A 100 7.72 -3.02 -4.30
C TYR A 100 9.06 -2.31 -4.55
N LYS A 101 8.95 -1.07 -5.03
CA LYS A 101 10.02 -0.08 -5.13
C LYS A 101 10.09 0.81 -3.88
N LYS A 102 8.92 1.12 -3.32
CA LYS A 102 8.79 1.92 -2.10
C LYS A 102 9.55 1.23 -0.95
N LEU A 103 10.16 2.03 -0.07
CA LEU A 103 11.03 1.56 1.02
C LEU A 103 12.28 0.82 0.53
N THR A 104 12.74 1.10 -0.69
CA THR A 104 14.05 0.66 -1.18
C THR A 104 14.94 1.84 -1.55
N MET A 105 16.25 1.71 -1.29
CA MET A 105 17.24 2.78 -1.55
C MET A 105 18.10 2.53 -2.79
N TYR A 106 17.87 1.41 -3.48
CA TYR A 106 18.74 0.90 -4.54
C TYR A 106 18.08 0.91 -5.92
N ASP A 107 17.37 1.97 -6.26
CA ASP A 107 16.61 2.04 -7.51
C ASP A 107 17.48 2.10 -8.77
N THR A 108 18.59 2.82 -8.71
CA THR A 108 19.41 3.17 -9.88
C THR A 108 20.76 2.48 -9.91
N LEU A 109 21.17 1.85 -8.80
CA LEU A 109 22.49 1.24 -8.66
C LEU A 109 22.38 -0.28 -8.78
N ASP A 110 23.22 -0.86 -9.64
CA ASP A 110 23.43 -2.31 -9.70
C ASP A 110 24.37 -2.74 -8.57
N ILE A 111 23.81 -2.81 -7.37
CA ILE A 111 24.51 -3.31 -6.20
C ILE A 111 24.32 -4.82 -6.08
N GLY A 112 25.37 -5.52 -5.60
CA GLY A 112 25.36 -6.96 -5.38
C GLY A 112 24.46 -7.38 -4.21
N THR A 113 25.02 -8.09 -3.23
CA THR A 113 24.24 -8.51 -2.05
C THR A 113 24.00 -7.34 -1.11
N ILE A 114 22.76 -7.15 -0.71
CA ILE A 114 22.33 -6.14 0.26
C ILE A 114 22.42 -6.75 1.65
N THR A 115 23.18 -6.13 2.56
CA THR A 115 23.38 -6.68 3.92
C THR A 115 23.10 -5.67 5.03
N ALA A 116 22.96 -4.38 4.71
CA ALA A 116 22.86 -3.31 5.69
C ALA A 116 22.15 -2.10 5.06
N SER A 117 20.83 -1.98 5.25
CA SER A 117 20.07 -0.83 4.77
C SER A 117 20.02 0.29 5.80
N GLU A 118 20.22 1.52 5.31
CA GLU A 118 20.03 2.78 6.05
C GLU A 118 18.69 3.46 5.70
N MET A 119 17.79 2.74 5.03
CA MET A 119 16.46 3.22 4.69
C MET A 119 15.66 3.49 5.97
N ASN A 120 15.21 4.73 6.17
CA ASN A 120 14.34 5.05 7.29
C ASN A 120 12.93 4.50 7.05
N PHE A 121 12.28 4.06 8.12
CA PHE A 121 10.89 3.62 8.05
C PHE A 121 9.96 4.74 8.54
N PRO A 122 9.07 5.28 7.68
CA PRO A 122 8.08 6.27 8.10
C PRO A 122 6.96 5.58 8.87
N PHE A 123 6.76 5.94 10.14
CA PHE A 123 5.63 5.46 10.94
C PHE A 123 4.42 6.40 10.82
N ILE A 124 4.67 7.71 10.80
CA ILE A 124 3.63 8.72 10.61
C ILE A 124 4.12 9.74 9.59
N ARG A 125 3.34 9.91 8.53
CA ARG A 125 3.54 10.94 7.50
C ARG A 125 2.41 11.96 7.55
N TYR A 126 2.64 13.18 7.08
CA TYR A 126 1.61 14.21 7.02
C TYR A 126 0.42 13.81 6.14
N ALA A 127 0.64 13.02 5.09
CA ALA A 127 -0.44 12.42 4.30
C ALA A 127 -1.40 11.56 5.15
N ASP A 128 -0.90 10.91 6.21
CA ASP A 128 -1.72 10.09 7.12
C ASP A 128 -2.60 10.99 7.98
N ILE A 129 -2.05 12.12 8.46
CA ILE A 129 -2.81 13.14 9.19
C ILE A 129 -3.96 13.68 8.34
N LEU A 130 -3.69 14.01 7.07
CA LEU A 130 -4.70 14.52 6.14
C LEU A 130 -5.81 13.50 5.89
N LEU A 131 -5.46 12.22 5.64
CA LEU A 131 -6.47 11.18 5.41
C LEU A 131 -7.23 10.78 6.66
N MET A 132 -6.59 10.77 7.84
CA MET A 132 -7.27 10.57 9.12
C MET A 132 -8.25 11.70 9.40
N TYR A 133 -7.86 12.95 9.15
CA TYR A 133 -8.73 14.11 9.26
C TYR A 133 -9.92 14.01 8.29
N ALA A 134 -9.65 13.74 7.01
CA ALA A 134 -10.69 13.59 5.99
C ALA A 134 -11.69 12.47 6.36
N GLU A 135 -11.19 11.31 6.78
CA GLU A 135 -12.02 10.17 7.19
C GLU A 135 -12.92 10.56 8.37
N ALA A 136 -12.33 11.07 9.47
CA ALA A 136 -13.08 11.46 10.65
C ALA A 136 -14.13 12.55 10.36
N MET A 137 -13.75 13.57 9.61
CA MET A 137 -14.64 14.68 9.26
C MET A 137 -15.77 14.24 8.34
N ASN A 138 -15.51 13.37 7.36
CA ASN A 138 -16.56 12.78 6.54
C ASN A 138 -17.53 11.95 7.38
N GLU A 139 -17.04 11.19 8.37
CA GLU A 139 -17.90 10.40 9.25
C GLU A 139 -18.78 11.25 10.17
N VAL A 140 -18.35 12.45 10.55
CA VAL A 140 -19.14 13.34 11.41
C VAL A 140 -20.06 14.25 10.59
N ASN A 141 -19.50 14.95 9.61
CA ASN A 141 -20.16 16.07 8.93
C ASN A 141 -20.52 15.77 7.45
N GLY A 142 -20.05 14.64 6.91
CA GLY A 142 -20.09 14.39 5.47
C GLY A 142 -19.00 15.16 4.71
N PRO A 143 -19.09 15.21 3.37
CA PRO A 143 -18.03 15.72 2.50
C PRO A 143 -18.03 17.25 2.42
N THR A 144 -17.59 17.90 3.50
CA THR A 144 -17.38 19.36 3.53
C THR A 144 -16.19 19.77 2.68
N MET A 145 -16.02 21.08 2.43
CA MET A 145 -14.88 21.57 1.64
C MET A 145 -13.55 21.18 2.28
N GLU A 146 -13.45 21.18 3.60
CA GLU A 146 -12.24 20.78 4.32
C GLU A 146 -11.87 19.31 4.11
N VAL A 147 -12.87 18.43 3.90
CA VAL A 147 -12.65 17.01 3.55
C VAL A 147 -12.06 16.92 2.14
N TYR A 148 -12.64 17.65 1.18
CA TYR A 148 -12.13 17.75 -0.19
C TYR A 148 -10.70 18.32 -0.22
N ASP A 149 -10.44 19.41 0.50
CA ASP A 149 -9.13 20.05 0.56
C ASP A 149 -8.06 19.11 1.13
N ALA A 150 -8.40 18.32 2.16
CA ALA A 150 -7.47 17.38 2.77
C ALA A 150 -7.05 16.24 1.83
N ILE A 151 -8.01 15.65 1.10
CA ILE A 151 -7.71 14.57 0.15
C ILE A 151 -7.04 15.10 -1.12
N ASN A 152 -7.51 16.23 -1.65
CA ASN A 152 -6.95 16.83 -2.85
C ASN A 152 -5.52 17.37 -2.63
N GLN A 153 -5.13 17.74 -1.41
CA GLN A 153 -3.72 18.04 -1.10
C GLN A 153 -2.77 16.87 -1.39
N ILE A 154 -3.24 15.62 -1.23
CA ILE A 154 -2.44 14.43 -1.51
C ILE A 154 -2.40 14.16 -3.01
N ARG A 155 -3.56 14.26 -3.67
CA ARG A 155 -3.72 14.04 -5.12
C ARG A 155 -2.93 15.08 -5.92
N ASN A 156 -2.96 16.34 -5.51
CA ASN A 156 -2.29 17.46 -6.16
C ASN A 156 -0.82 17.64 -5.77
N ARG A 157 -0.23 16.72 -4.99
CA ARG A 157 1.21 16.79 -4.67
C ARG A 157 2.00 16.93 -5.98
N PRO A 158 3.02 17.80 -6.10
CA PRO A 158 3.72 18.07 -7.38
C PRO A 158 4.41 16.88 -8.04
N THR A 159 4.46 15.72 -7.37
CA THR A 159 5.01 14.47 -7.91
C THR A 159 3.92 13.46 -8.27
N VAL A 160 2.66 13.78 -8.02
CA VAL A 160 1.49 12.91 -8.18
C VAL A 160 0.51 13.52 -9.19
N GLU A 161 0.14 14.80 -9.00
CA GLU A 161 -0.67 15.57 -9.96
C GLU A 161 -1.93 14.84 -10.46
N MET A 162 -2.58 14.08 -9.58
CA MET A 162 -3.83 13.39 -9.88
C MET A 162 -5.01 14.37 -9.78
N PRO A 163 -6.03 14.27 -10.65
CA PRO A 163 -7.16 15.20 -10.64
C PRO A 163 -7.92 15.23 -9.32
N ASP A 164 -8.47 16.38 -8.96
CA ASP A 164 -9.36 16.51 -7.81
C ASP A 164 -10.54 15.53 -7.87
N LEU A 165 -11.05 15.15 -6.69
CA LEU A 165 -12.29 14.37 -6.61
C LEU A 165 -13.48 15.15 -7.19
N PRO A 166 -14.45 14.46 -7.81
CA PRO A 166 -15.66 15.09 -8.32
C PRO A 166 -16.44 15.76 -7.18
N VAL A 167 -16.96 16.96 -7.45
CA VAL A 167 -17.75 17.72 -6.48
C VAL A 167 -19.14 17.09 -6.29
N GLY A 168 -19.69 17.21 -5.08
CA GLY A 168 -21.06 16.75 -4.78
C GLY A 168 -21.19 15.26 -4.44
N LEU A 169 -20.11 14.61 -4.04
CA LEU A 169 -20.19 13.27 -3.46
C LEU A 169 -21.09 13.30 -2.22
N ASN A 170 -21.79 12.20 -1.98
CA ASN A 170 -22.43 11.98 -0.69
C ASN A 170 -21.41 11.37 0.31
N LYS A 171 -21.83 11.26 1.59
CA LYS A 171 -21.00 10.72 2.67
C LYS A 171 -20.40 9.34 2.36
N ASP A 172 -21.19 8.45 1.78
CA ASP A 172 -20.75 7.07 1.51
C ASP A 172 -19.78 7.04 0.32
N GLN A 173 -20.05 7.81 -0.72
CA GLN A 173 -19.13 7.94 -1.86
C GLN A 173 -17.80 8.56 -1.45
N MET A 174 -17.81 9.61 -0.63
CA MET A 174 -16.58 10.21 -0.10
C MET A 174 -15.83 9.25 0.83
N ARG A 175 -16.53 8.43 1.64
CA ARG A 175 -15.89 7.39 2.45
C ARG A 175 -15.10 6.43 1.57
N GLU A 176 -15.71 5.93 0.51
CA GLU A 176 -15.02 5.01 -0.39
C GLU A 176 -13.87 5.69 -1.15
N ALA A 177 -14.01 6.95 -1.54
CA ALA A 177 -12.92 7.73 -2.12
C ALA A 177 -11.73 7.89 -1.15
N ILE A 178 -11.99 8.20 0.12
CA ILE A 178 -10.95 8.30 1.17
C ILE A 178 -10.27 6.96 1.42
N ARG A 179 -11.06 5.87 1.51
CA ARG A 179 -10.53 4.52 1.68
C ARG A 179 -9.63 4.11 0.52
N PHE A 180 -10.07 4.41 -0.70
CA PHE A 180 -9.32 4.17 -1.92
C PHE A 180 -8.01 4.97 -1.92
N GLU A 181 -8.07 6.28 -1.68
CA GLU A 181 -6.89 7.14 -1.65
C GLU A 181 -5.88 6.68 -0.59
N ARG A 182 -6.36 6.28 0.59
CA ARG A 182 -5.53 5.70 1.65
C ARG A 182 -4.82 4.42 1.21
N ARG A 183 -5.52 3.53 0.50
CA ARG A 183 -4.92 2.29 -0.04
C ARG A 183 -3.80 2.60 -1.03
N ILE A 184 -3.98 3.58 -1.92
CA ILE A 184 -3.00 3.95 -2.94
C ILE A 184 -1.80 4.68 -2.34
N GLU A 185 -2.05 5.68 -1.47
CA GLU A 185 -0.99 6.49 -0.86
C GLU A 185 -0.05 5.64 0.02
N PHE A 186 -0.60 4.67 0.76
CA PHE A 186 0.16 3.84 1.71
C PHE A 186 0.43 2.41 1.23
N ALA A 187 0.22 2.12 -0.05
CA ALA A 187 0.61 0.84 -0.64
C ALA A 187 2.10 0.57 -0.35
N GLY A 188 2.40 -0.61 0.21
CA GLY A 188 3.76 -1.00 0.64
C GLY A 188 4.17 -0.60 2.05
N GLU A 189 3.36 0.18 2.80
CA GLU A 189 3.71 0.70 4.14
C GLU A 189 3.05 -0.07 5.30
N GLY A 190 2.37 -1.19 5.02
CA GLY A 190 1.84 -2.10 6.05
C GLY A 190 0.52 -1.68 6.70
N LEU A 191 -0.10 -0.58 6.27
CA LEU A 191 -1.33 -0.06 6.88
C LEU A 191 -2.62 -0.78 6.43
N TYR A 192 -2.66 -1.27 5.18
CA TYR A 192 -3.90 -1.78 4.58
C TYR A 192 -4.51 -2.98 5.35
N PHE A 193 -3.67 -3.82 5.99
CA PHE A 193 -4.14 -4.91 6.85
C PHE A 193 -4.97 -4.41 8.04
N TYR A 194 -4.56 -3.33 8.67
CA TYR A 194 -5.28 -2.75 9.79
C TYR A 194 -6.51 -1.97 9.31
N ASP A 195 -6.39 -1.29 8.17
CA ASP A 195 -7.49 -0.54 7.55
C ASP A 195 -8.67 -1.45 7.17
N MET A 196 -8.42 -2.56 6.46
CA MET A 196 -9.50 -3.51 6.13
C MET A 196 -10.18 -4.13 7.37
N ARG A 197 -9.43 -4.28 8.48
CA ARG A 197 -9.96 -4.83 9.73
C ARG A 197 -10.84 -3.83 10.48
N ARG A 198 -10.38 -2.58 10.62
CA ARG A 198 -11.14 -1.52 11.31
C ARG A 198 -12.37 -1.09 10.51
N TRP A 199 -12.29 -1.15 9.18
CA TRP A 199 -13.42 -0.88 8.29
C TRP A 199 -14.42 -2.03 8.15
N LYS A 200 -14.08 -3.21 8.68
CA LYS A 200 -14.87 -4.44 8.52
C LYS A 200 -15.15 -4.77 7.04
N THR A 201 -14.09 -4.75 6.24
CA THR A 201 -14.14 -5.08 4.80
C THR A 201 -13.24 -6.25 4.41
N ALA A 202 -12.49 -6.83 5.37
CA ALA A 202 -11.54 -7.91 5.11
C ALA A 202 -12.19 -9.18 4.55
N GLU A 203 -13.44 -9.47 4.94
CA GLU A 203 -14.24 -10.58 4.41
C GLU A 203 -14.63 -10.39 2.94
N VAL A 204 -14.55 -9.17 2.43
CA VAL A 204 -14.84 -8.84 1.02
C VAL A 204 -13.55 -8.68 0.23
N VAL A 205 -12.61 -7.86 0.71
CA VAL A 205 -11.44 -7.42 -0.07
C VAL A 205 -10.23 -8.35 0.05
N ASN A 206 -10.24 -9.27 1.01
CA ASN A 206 -9.13 -10.19 1.28
C ASN A 206 -9.54 -11.67 1.17
N VAL A 207 -10.57 -11.95 0.39
CA VAL A 207 -11.09 -13.30 0.12
C VAL A 207 -11.05 -13.58 -1.37
N GLY A 208 -10.76 -14.83 -1.74
CA GLY A 208 -10.76 -15.28 -3.13
C GLY A 208 -9.47 -15.99 -3.54
N THR A 209 -9.36 -16.25 -4.84
CA THR A 209 -8.20 -16.90 -5.45
C THR A 209 -7.27 -15.85 -6.01
N PHE A 210 -6.01 -15.91 -5.61
CA PHE A 210 -4.94 -15.04 -6.04
C PHE A 210 -3.94 -15.83 -6.86
N TYR A 211 -3.54 -15.26 -7.98
CA TYR A 211 -2.71 -15.93 -8.98
C TYR A 211 -1.27 -15.42 -8.96
N ASP A 212 -0.34 -16.27 -9.40
CA ASP A 212 1.01 -15.88 -9.77
C ASP A 212 1.03 -15.25 -11.17
N TYR A 213 2.20 -14.81 -11.61
CA TYR A 213 2.37 -14.12 -12.90
C TYR A 213 2.16 -15.01 -14.12
N GLN A 214 2.23 -16.34 -13.94
CA GLN A 214 1.99 -17.33 -14.99
C GLN A 214 0.52 -17.79 -15.03
N GLY A 215 -0.33 -17.24 -14.15
CA GLY A 215 -1.73 -17.61 -14.03
C GLY A 215 -1.98 -18.82 -13.13
N GLY A 216 -0.96 -19.35 -12.46
CA GLY A 216 -1.09 -20.41 -11.47
C GLY A 216 -1.73 -19.91 -10.18
N VAL A 217 -2.44 -20.78 -9.46
CA VAL A 217 -3.05 -20.43 -8.16
C VAL A 217 -1.94 -20.29 -7.11
N LYS A 218 -1.73 -19.06 -6.61
CA LYS A 218 -0.72 -18.76 -5.59
C LYS A 218 -1.28 -18.83 -4.17
N SER A 219 -2.52 -18.39 -3.96
CA SER A 219 -3.15 -18.36 -2.65
C SER A 219 -4.67 -18.41 -2.79
N ILE A 220 -5.32 -19.20 -1.94
CA ILE A 220 -6.77 -19.13 -1.74
C ILE A 220 -6.97 -18.57 -0.34
N ARG A 221 -7.61 -17.41 -0.25
CA ARG A 221 -7.89 -16.75 1.03
C ARG A 221 -9.34 -16.93 1.39
N VAL A 222 -9.58 -17.35 2.63
CA VAL A 222 -10.88 -17.46 3.27
C VAL A 222 -10.84 -16.62 4.53
N PHE A 223 -11.96 -15.98 4.85
CA PHE A 223 -12.09 -15.15 6.03
C PHE A 223 -13.41 -15.45 6.74
N ASN A 224 -13.34 -15.76 8.02
CA ASN A 224 -14.49 -15.94 8.89
C ASN A 224 -14.78 -14.62 9.65
N PRO A 225 -15.84 -13.87 9.29
CA PRO A 225 -16.15 -12.59 9.93
C PRO A 225 -16.52 -12.72 11.43
N ALA A 226 -16.88 -13.91 11.91
CA ALA A 226 -17.14 -14.16 13.32
C ALA A 226 -15.85 -14.37 14.16
N ARG A 227 -14.68 -14.54 13.52
CA ARG A 227 -13.43 -14.95 14.19
C ARG A 227 -12.21 -14.12 13.75
N ASP A 228 -11.97 -14.01 12.45
CA ASP A 228 -10.69 -13.58 11.88
C ASP A 228 -10.40 -12.07 12.03
N TYR A 229 -11.38 -11.30 12.50
CA TYR A 229 -11.20 -9.90 12.90
C TYR A 229 -10.41 -9.70 14.20
N LEU A 230 -10.22 -10.75 14.98
CA LEU A 230 -9.38 -10.74 16.18
C LEU A 230 -8.30 -11.81 16.04
N TRP A 231 -7.15 -11.59 16.66
CA TRP A 231 -6.13 -12.63 16.78
C TRP A 231 -6.47 -13.54 17.95
N PRO A 232 -6.12 -14.84 17.90
CA PRO A 232 -6.24 -15.68 19.07
C PRO A 232 -5.32 -15.15 20.18
N ILE A 233 -5.81 -15.13 21.40
CA ILE A 233 -4.93 -15.02 22.57
C ILE A 233 -4.06 -16.28 22.59
N PRO A 234 -2.71 -16.16 22.71
CA PRO A 234 -1.85 -17.33 22.71
C PRO A 234 -2.23 -18.29 23.83
N PHE A 235 -2.33 -19.59 23.51
CA PHE A 235 -2.78 -20.61 24.45
C PHE A 235 -2.02 -20.62 25.79
N PRO A 236 -0.68 -20.46 25.83
CA PRO A 236 0.05 -20.38 27.11
C PRO A 236 -0.41 -19.24 28.02
N GLU A 237 -0.89 -18.12 27.47
CA GLU A 237 -1.40 -17.00 28.28
C GLU A 237 -2.74 -17.35 28.95
N LEU A 238 -3.59 -18.12 28.26
CA LEU A 238 -4.85 -18.61 28.80
C LEU A 238 -4.62 -19.60 29.94
N ASP A 239 -3.64 -20.51 29.78
CA ASP A 239 -3.25 -21.46 30.84
C ASP A 239 -2.72 -20.75 32.09
N LEU A 240 -1.98 -19.66 31.91
CA LEU A 240 -1.37 -18.90 33.00
C LEU A 240 -2.35 -17.99 33.74
N ASN A 241 -3.36 -17.46 33.05
CA ASN A 241 -4.29 -16.50 33.63
C ASN A 241 -5.74 -16.93 33.43
N PRO A 242 -6.40 -17.50 34.47
CA PRO A 242 -7.78 -17.98 34.37
C PRO A 242 -8.81 -16.85 34.17
N ASN A 243 -8.41 -15.58 34.26
CA ASN A 243 -9.27 -14.44 33.94
C ASN A 243 -9.23 -14.04 32.46
N LEU A 244 -8.32 -14.62 31.65
CA LEU A 244 -8.29 -14.38 30.22
C LEU A 244 -9.33 -15.27 29.53
N ILE A 245 -10.23 -14.63 28.80
CA ILE A 245 -11.24 -15.28 27.98
C ILE A 245 -10.81 -15.17 26.52
N GLN A 246 -10.81 -16.28 25.79
CA GLN A 246 -10.45 -16.31 24.38
C GLN A 246 -11.36 -15.40 23.53
N ASN A 247 -10.79 -14.87 22.45
CA ASN A 247 -11.55 -14.14 21.43
C ASN A 247 -12.56 -15.07 20.72
N PRO A 248 -13.73 -14.56 20.29
CA PRO A 248 -14.77 -15.39 19.68
C PRO A 248 -14.26 -16.26 18.51
N GLY A 249 -14.62 -17.55 18.53
CA GLY A 249 -14.36 -18.50 17.45
C GLY A 249 -12.99 -19.19 17.46
N TYR A 250 -12.15 -18.95 18.47
CA TYR A 250 -10.87 -19.63 18.69
C TYR A 250 -10.89 -20.57 19.89
#